data_AF-A0A0C3NAI6-F1
#
_entry.id   AF-A0A0C3NAI6-F1
#
_cell.length_a   1.000
_cell.length_b   1.000
_cell.length_c   1.000
_cell.angle_alpha   90.00
_cell.angle_beta   90.00
_cell.angle_gamma   90.00
#
_symmetry.space_group_name_H-M   'P 1'
#
loop_
_entity.id
_entity.type
_entity.pdbx_description
1 polymer ?
#
loop_
_entity_poly.entity_id
_entity_poly.type
_entity_poly.pdbx_seq_one_letter_code
_entity_poly.pdbx_strand_id
1 'polypeptide(L)' 'MAYVIQSAYTGAFLAPDPDDGQPRWVMLLREAHAVPDYETAVEMIEDHIDPFHKAQIVDLSEL' A
#
# COMPACT_ATOMS: atom_id res chain seq x y z
N MET A 1 5.99 -5.61 -12.89
CA MET A 1 6.37 -5.84 -11.47
C MET A 1 5.19 -5.42 -10.62
N ALA A 2 5.00 -6.04 -9.46
CA ALA A 2 3.86 -5.71 -8.60
C ALA A 2 4.40 -5.23 -7.25
N TYR A 3 4.11 -3.99 -6.91
CA TYR A 3 4.45 -3.41 -5.62
C TYR A 3 3.24 -3.44 -4.70
N VAL A 4 3.47 -3.50 -3.40
CA VAL A 4 2.42 -3.24 -2.41
C VAL A 4 2.92 -2.18 -1.42
N ILE A 5 1.99 -1.40 -0.87
CA ILE A 5 2.31 -0.43 0.16
C ILE A 5 2.02 -1.09 1.51
N GLN A 6 3.00 -1.10 2.41
CA GLN A 6 2.87 -1.64 3.76
C GLN A 6 3.11 -0.53 4.80
N SER A 7 2.32 -0.49 5.86
CA SER A 7 2.64 0.30 7.04
C SER A 7 3.75 -0.39 7.84
N ALA A 8 4.90 0.27 8.00
CA ALA A 8 5.97 -0.24 8.86
C ALA A 8 5.58 -0.23 10.36
N TYR A 9 4.61 0.60 10.75
CA TYR A 9 4.15 0.68 12.14
C TYR A 9 3.19 -0.46 12.51
N THR A 10 2.22 -0.80 11.65
CA THR A 10 1.18 -1.80 11.96
C THR A 10 1.40 -3.14 11.26
N GLY A 11 2.23 -3.20 10.21
CA GLY A 11 2.39 -4.36 9.34
C GLY A 11 1.26 -4.57 8.33
N ALA A 12 0.23 -3.73 8.35
CA ALA A 12 -0.90 -3.79 7.43
C ALA A 12 -0.52 -3.32 6.02
N PHE A 13 -1.30 -3.74 5.04
CA PHE A 13 -1.14 -3.40 3.62
C PHE A 13 -2.24 -2.46 3.16
N LEU A 14 -1.92 -1.61 2.19
CA LEU A 14 -2.88 -0.69 1.61
C LEU A 14 -3.77 -1.41 0.60
N ALA A 15 -5.07 -1.13 0.66
CA ALA A 15 -6.05 -1.54 -0.33
C ALA A 15 -7.06 -0.41 -0.56
N PRO A 16 -7.69 -0.29 -1.74
CA PRO A 16 -8.87 0.53 -1.88
C PRO A 16 -10.03 -0.13 -1.13
N ASP A 17 -10.87 0.69 -0.52
CA ASP A 17 -12.16 0.27 -0.03
C ASP A 17 -13.06 -0.10 -1.24
N PRO A 18 -13.78 -1.23 -1.20
CA PRO A 18 -14.60 -1.66 -2.32
C PRO A 18 -15.81 -0.75 -2.59
N ASP A 19 -16.26 0.03 -1.61
CA ASP A 19 -17.48 0.84 -1.73
C ASP A 19 -17.19 2.25 -2.27
N ASP A 20 -16.10 2.89 -1.84
CA ASP A 20 -15.78 4.28 -2.19
C ASP A 20 -14.37 4.49 -2.77
N GLY A 21 -13.54 3.45 -2.84
CA GLY A 21 -12.17 3.52 -3.36
C GLY A 21 -11.18 4.22 -2.44
N GLN A 22 -11.59 4.66 -1.24
CA GLN A 22 -10.69 5.30 -0.29
C GLN A 22 -9.64 4.31 0.23
N PRO A 23 -8.44 4.78 0.57
CA PRO A 23 -7.41 3.90 1.11
C PRO A 23 -7.85 3.32 2.46
N ARG A 24 -7.76 2.01 2.58
CA ARG A 24 -7.95 1.26 3.83
C ARG A 24 -6.78 0.33 4.08
N TRP A 25 -6.56 0.01 5.36
CA TRP A 25 -5.52 -0.90 5.79
C TRP A 25 -6.07 -2.31 6.03
N VAL A 26 -5.51 -3.29 5.35
CA VAL A 26 -5.87 -4.71 5.47
C VAL A 26 -4.69 -5.53 6.01
N MET A 27 -4.97 -6.60 6.75
CA MET A 27 -3.90 -7.39 7.40
C MET A 27 -3.31 -8.45 6.49
N LEU A 28 -4.05 -8.92 5.48
CA LEU A 28 -3.59 -10.02 4.62
C LEU A 28 -3.06 -9.49 3.30
N LEU A 29 -1.89 -9.99 2.88
CA LEU A 29 -1.27 -9.62 1.60
C LEU A 29 -2.19 -9.91 0.40
N ARG A 30 -3.00 -10.96 0.46
CA ARG A 30 -3.95 -11.31 -0.63
C ARG A 30 -5.05 -10.27 -0.85
N GLU A 31 -5.27 -9.40 0.14
CA GLU A 31 -6.28 -8.33 0.09
C GLU A 31 -5.63 -6.98 -0.28
N ALA A 32 -4.30 -6.91 -0.34
CA ALA A 32 -3.56 -5.71 -0.68
C ALA A 32 -3.77 -5.33 -2.15
N HIS A 33 -3.67 -4.03 -2.42
CA HIS A 33 -3.65 -3.52 -3.77
C HIS A 33 -2.25 -3.63 -4.36
N ALA A 34 -2.15 -4.30 -5.50
CA ALA A 34 -0.93 -4.34 -6.29
C ALA A 34 -0.82 -3.07 -7.14
N VAL A 35 0.23 -2.29 -6.91
CA VAL A 35 0.56 -1.07 -7.64
C VAL A 35 1.50 -1.43 -8.81
N PRO A 36 1.23 -0.94 -10.04
CA PRO A 36 1.95 -1.38 -11.25
C PRO A 36 3.39 -0.87 -11.34
N ASP A 37 3.69 0.26 -10.71
CA ASP A 37 5.00 0.91 -10.75
C ASP A 37 5.29 1.66 -9.44
N TYR A 38 6.58 1.96 -9.25
CA TYR A 38 7.08 2.57 -8.03
C TYR A 38 6.63 4.04 -7.89
N GLU A 39 6.56 4.78 -8.99
CA GLU A 39 6.19 6.21 -9.00
C GLU A 39 4.75 6.39 -8.51
N THR A 40 3.81 5.62 -9.07
CA THR A 40 2.42 5.58 -8.60
C THR A 40 2.33 5.23 -7.11
N ALA A 41 3.17 4.29 -6.63
CA ALA A 41 3.17 3.93 -5.21
C ALA A 41 3.65 5.07 -4.31
N VAL A 42 4.63 5.86 -4.77
CA VAL A 42 5.10 7.06 -4.06
C VAL A 42 4.01 8.11 -4.02
N GLU A 43 3.40 8.44 -5.16
CA GLU A 43 2.30 9.43 -5.24
C GLU A 43 1.13 9.05 -4.31
N MET A 44 0.73 7.77 -4.29
CA MET A 44 -0.30 7.29 -3.38
C MET A 44 0.06 7.49 -1.90
N ILE A 45 1.33 7.29 -1.53
CA ILE A 45 1.79 7.52 -0.16
C ILE A 45 1.72 9.02 0.18
N GLU A 46 2.20 9.88 -0.71
CA GLU A 46 2.25 11.32 -0.51
C GLU A 46 0.85 11.95 -0.42
N ASP A 47 -0.08 11.51 -1.25
CA ASP A 47 -1.41 12.11 -1.36
C ASP A 47 -2.41 11.59 -0.30
N HIS A 48 -2.23 10.34 0.16
CA HIS A 48 -3.30 9.65 0.89
C HIS A 48 -2.89 9.05 2.24
N ILE A 49 -1.60 8.96 2.56
CA ILE A 49 -1.15 8.18 3.72
C ILE A 49 -0.63 9.06 4.84
N ASP A 50 -1.18 8.86 6.04
CA ASP A 50 -0.69 9.54 7.24
C ASP A 50 0.77 9.14 7.55
N PRO A 51 1.69 10.11 7.76
CA PRO A 51 3.09 9.85 8.10
C PRO A 51 3.31 8.90 9.29
N PHE A 52 2.34 8.80 10.20
CA PHE A 52 2.34 7.84 11.31
C PHE A 52 2.60 6.41 10.84
N HIS A 53 2.04 6.01 9.70
CA HIS A 53 2.17 4.65 9.19
C HIS A 53 3.58 4.29 8.77
N LYS A 54 4.44 5.29 8.51
CA LYS A 54 5.77 5.11 7.91
C LYS A 54 5.69 4.14 6.73
N ALA A 55 4.84 4.47 5.78
CA ALA A 55 4.54 3.59 4.66
C ALA A 55 5.80 3.27 3.86
N GLN A 56 5.94 2.01 3.47
CA GLN A 56 7.04 1.50 2.66
C GLN A 56 6.48 0.76 1.45
N ILE A 57 7.19 0.87 0.33
CA ILE A 57 6.88 0.18 -0.91
C ILE A 57 7.63 -1.14 -0.90
N VAL A 58 6.92 -2.26 -1.07
CA VAL A 58 7.47 -3.61 -1.08
C VAL A 58 7.37 -4.15 -2.50
N ASP A 59 8.52 -4.49 -3.10
CA ASP A 59 8.58 -5.19 -4.38
C ASP A 59 8.33 -6.70 -4.17
N LEU A 60 7.23 -7.20 -4.72
CA LEU A 60 6.89 -8.63 -4.59
C LEU A 60 7.76 -9.55 -5.44
N SER A 61 8.56 -9.01 -6.37
CA SER A 61 9.50 -9.81 -7.15
C SER A 61 10.82 -10.09 -6.43
N GLU A 62 11.09 -9.38 -5.32
CA GLU A 62 12.29 -9.57 -4.51
C GLU A 62 12.05 -10.46 -3.26
N LEU A 63 10.90 -11.15 -3.20
CA LEU A 63 10.48 -12.03 -2.10
C LEU A 63 10.64 -13.52 -2.39
#